data_AF-A0A0A0BSP3-F1
#
_entry.id   AF-A0A0A0BSP3-F1
#
_cell.length_a   1.000
_cell.length_b   1.000
_cell.length_c   1.000
_cell.angle_alpha   90.00
_cell.angle_beta   90.00
_cell.angle_gamma   90.00
#
_symmetry.space_group_name_H-M   'P 1'
#
loop_
_entity.id
_entity.type
_entity.pdbx_description
1 polymer ?
#
loop_
_entity_poly.entity_id
_entity_poly.type
_entity_poly.pdbx_seq_one_letter_code
_entity_poly.pdbx_strand_id
1 'polypeptide(L)'
;MTASPRSSLRRTALTAAALALVVPASVPSAGAAPSTGAVPPPAAASTPTATSGGCGQFFDDFAYSSSRDERLSARGWRVRSGGGGPGVSGGAWSPANVTFTGEGTARAMRLQAETDGTPSGTVSAEVSHQQKFFEGTWAARVRFTDAPVAGADGDPVVQTFFGITPLHFPDDPDYSEIDFEYLPNGGWGQDGPTLFLTTWETYRPDPWRSDNLSTPVVGSLEGWRDLVMQVDGGVVRYFVDGEQVAEHGGYVYPDSPMLLAFNLWFIDLDSHTGGVSRYEQDVEYVYHSADEVLTPGQVQARVAGLRAAGTDFVDGVVPGACNPTTPPAPAPPAATPPVAAP
;
A
#
# COMPACT_ATOMS: atom_id res chain seq x y z
N MET A 1 45.49 -24.14 45.39
CA MET A 1 46.11 -23.01 44.66
C MET A 1 44.97 -22.04 44.33
N THR A 2 44.53 -21.16 45.25
CA THR A 2 44.96 -19.74 45.44
C THR A 2 44.99 -18.94 44.12
N ALA A 3 44.36 -17.79 43.91
CA ALA A 3 43.56 -16.87 44.73
C ALA A 3 42.87 -15.84 43.78
N SER A 4 41.81 -15.17 44.24
CA SER A 4 41.27 -13.89 43.71
C SER A 4 42.13 -12.71 44.22
N PRO A 5 41.81 -11.39 44.03
CA PRO A 5 41.35 -10.57 42.90
C PRO A 5 42.30 -9.35 42.67
N ARG A 6 42.00 -8.38 41.77
CA ARG A 6 42.33 -6.94 41.99
C ARG A 6 41.67 -5.96 41.01
N SER A 7 41.09 -4.92 41.62
CA SER A 7 40.58 -3.66 41.10
C SER A 7 41.64 -2.72 40.50
N SER A 8 41.25 -1.79 39.61
CA SER A 8 41.61 -0.36 39.77
C SER A 8 40.84 0.59 38.83
N LEU A 9 40.20 1.60 39.42
CA LEU A 9 39.77 2.87 38.82
C LEU A 9 40.98 3.77 38.46
N ARG A 10 40.85 4.59 37.41
CA ARG A 10 41.48 5.93 37.19
C ARG A 10 40.83 6.56 35.95
N ARG A 11 39.92 7.54 36.07
CA ARG A 11 40.13 9.01 36.11
C ARG A 11 41.10 9.56 35.07
N THR A 12 40.57 10.28 34.06
CA THR A 12 41.05 11.64 33.70
C THR A 12 39.99 12.41 32.92
N ALA A 13 39.62 13.59 33.45
CA ALA A 13 38.96 14.67 32.73
C ALA A 13 40.02 15.56 32.08
N LEU A 14 39.68 16.22 30.97
CA LEU A 14 40.39 17.39 30.46
C LEU A 14 39.36 18.43 30.00
N THR A 15 39.59 19.66 30.43
CA THR A 15 38.75 20.86 30.36
C THR A 15 39.46 21.93 29.53
N ALA A 16 38.67 22.92 29.09
CA ALA A 16 39.03 24.30 28.69
C ALA A 16 39.50 24.51 27.23
N ALA A 17 39.27 25.64 26.56
CA ALA A 17 38.91 26.99 27.02
C ALA A 17 38.22 27.83 25.91
N ALA A 18 37.52 28.88 26.35
CA ALA A 18 36.88 29.93 25.54
C ALA A 18 37.82 31.12 25.25
N LEU A 19 37.46 32.00 24.29
CA LEU A 19 37.71 33.43 24.40
C LEU A 19 36.72 34.26 23.56
N ALA A 20 36.22 35.34 24.18
CA ALA A 20 35.27 36.33 23.66
C ALA A 20 35.97 37.65 23.29
N LEU A 21 35.29 38.56 22.59
CA LEU A 21 35.41 40.01 22.83
C LEU A 21 34.21 40.82 22.27
N VAL A 22 33.99 42.00 22.87
CA VAL A 22 32.75 42.80 22.99
C VAL A 22 32.89 44.19 22.30
N VAL A 23 31.74 44.69 21.83
CA VAL A 23 31.19 46.02 21.36
C VAL A 23 31.91 47.35 21.78
N PRO A 24 31.65 48.53 21.15
CA PRO A 24 30.49 49.41 21.49
C PRO A 24 29.86 50.24 20.33
N ALA A 25 28.72 50.89 20.63
CA ALA A 25 27.80 51.64 19.76
C ALA A 25 28.04 53.17 19.69
N SER A 26 27.47 53.87 18.68
CA SER A 26 26.94 55.25 18.76
C SER A 26 26.20 55.73 17.47
N VAL A 27 25.16 56.57 17.68
CA VAL A 27 24.31 57.38 16.75
C VAL A 27 24.51 58.86 17.19
N PRO A 28 24.07 59.99 16.54
CA PRO A 28 23.17 60.20 15.37
C PRO A 28 23.49 61.39 14.41
N SER A 29 22.66 61.62 13.37
CA SER A 29 21.92 62.89 13.07
C SER A 29 21.51 63.05 11.58
N ALA A 30 20.49 63.88 11.38
CA ALA A 30 19.51 63.97 10.28
C ALA A 30 19.98 64.49 8.91
N GLY A 31 19.22 64.10 7.87
CA GLY A 31 19.23 64.68 6.51
C GLY A 31 17.88 64.45 5.82
N ALA A 32 17.38 65.47 5.12
CA ALA A 32 16.00 65.69 4.69
C ALA A 32 15.47 64.78 3.55
N ALA A 33 14.13 64.75 3.43
CA ALA A 33 13.34 64.03 2.43
C ALA A 33 13.54 64.51 0.98
N PRO A 34 13.18 63.67 0.00
CA PRO A 34 12.07 64.05 -0.86
C PRO A 34 11.01 62.95 -1.01
N SER A 35 9.77 63.39 -1.23
CA SER A 35 8.57 62.59 -1.48
C SER A 35 8.57 61.99 -2.89
N THR A 36 8.44 60.66 -2.98
CA THR A 36 8.00 59.97 -4.21
C THR A 36 7.12 58.77 -3.85
N GLY A 37 5.86 58.83 -4.28
CA GLY A 37 4.92 57.73 -4.56
C GLY A 37 4.91 56.50 -3.66
N ALA A 38 3.87 56.35 -2.84
CA ALA A 38 3.51 55.05 -2.28
C ALA A 38 3.18 54.06 -3.41
N VAL A 39 4.08 53.12 -3.66
CA VAL A 39 3.80 51.91 -4.44
C VAL A 39 2.97 51.00 -3.54
N PRO A 40 1.76 50.57 -3.93
CA PRO A 40 1.02 49.59 -3.15
C PRO A 40 1.83 48.30 -3.05
N PRO A 41 1.81 47.58 -1.92
CA PRO A 41 2.48 46.30 -1.83
C PRO A 41 1.94 45.39 -2.95
N PRO A 42 2.78 44.57 -3.60
CA PRO A 42 2.29 43.60 -4.55
C PRO A 42 1.26 42.75 -3.80
N ALA A 43 0.03 42.74 -4.31
CA ALA A 43 -0.98 41.80 -3.85
C ALA A 43 -0.33 40.42 -3.90
N ALA A 44 -0.26 39.76 -2.74
CA ALA A 44 0.14 38.37 -2.68
C ALA A 44 -0.81 37.62 -3.61
N ALA A 45 -0.31 37.24 -4.79
CA ALA A 45 -0.99 36.29 -5.63
C ALA A 45 -1.04 35.02 -4.80
N SER A 46 -2.21 34.73 -4.23
CA SER A 46 -2.55 33.39 -3.79
C SER A 46 -2.49 32.54 -5.06
N THR A 47 -1.32 31.95 -5.33
CA THR A 47 -1.22 30.83 -6.24
C THR A 47 -2.30 29.85 -5.80
N PRO A 48 -3.23 29.47 -6.68
CA PRO A 48 -4.10 28.35 -6.35
C PRO A 48 -3.15 27.19 -6.07
N THR A 49 -3.16 26.69 -4.83
CA THR A 49 -2.48 25.44 -4.51
C THR A 49 -3.07 24.44 -5.49
N ALA A 50 -2.29 24.01 -6.49
CA ALA A 50 -2.70 22.92 -7.34
C ALA A 50 -3.07 21.78 -6.39
N THR A 51 -4.33 21.38 -6.39
CA THR A 51 -4.76 20.22 -5.63
C THR A 51 -3.87 19.07 -6.10
N SER A 52 -3.05 18.54 -5.22
CA SER A 52 -2.21 17.40 -5.55
C SER A 52 -3.11 16.22 -5.91
N GLY A 53 -2.76 15.52 -6.99
CA GLY A 53 -3.48 14.35 -7.47
C GLY A 53 -4.59 14.63 -8.45
N GLY A 54 -4.37 15.33 -9.56
CA GLY A 54 -5.35 15.46 -10.68
C GLY A 54 -6.75 15.93 -10.24
N CYS A 55 -7.60 15.00 -9.77
CA CYS A 55 -8.92 15.26 -9.15
C CYS A 55 -9.08 14.85 -7.67
N GLY A 56 -8.00 14.65 -6.93
CA GLY A 56 -7.95 14.31 -5.51
C GLY A 56 -6.81 13.36 -5.15
N GLN A 57 -6.29 13.50 -3.93
CA GLN A 57 -5.37 12.54 -3.36
C GLN A 57 -5.97 11.85 -2.13
N PHE A 58 -5.53 10.62 -1.91
CA PHE A 58 -5.75 9.87 -0.70
C PHE A 58 -4.41 9.50 -0.09
N PHE A 59 -4.27 9.65 1.22
CA PHE A 59 -3.10 9.23 1.98
C PHE A 59 -3.55 8.81 3.36
N ASP A 60 -3.00 7.72 3.87
CA ASP A 60 -3.13 7.30 5.25
C ASP A 60 -1.80 6.72 5.74
N ASP A 61 -1.30 7.26 6.84
CA ASP A 61 -0.07 6.82 7.51
C ASP A 61 -0.35 5.79 8.63
N PHE A 62 -1.59 5.29 8.68
CA PHE A 62 -2.08 4.32 9.65
C PHE A 62 -1.83 4.70 11.12
N ALA A 63 -1.96 5.99 11.41
CA ALA A 63 -1.74 6.58 12.73
C ALA A 63 -2.87 6.28 13.74
N TYR A 64 -3.31 5.03 13.85
CA TYR A 64 -4.41 4.56 14.70
C TYR A 64 -3.90 3.85 15.94
N SER A 65 -4.77 3.69 16.94
CA SER A 65 -4.47 3.01 18.20
C SER A 65 -4.90 1.54 18.23
N SER A 66 -5.94 1.18 17.48
CA SER A 66 -6.48 -0.19 17.39
C SER A 66 -7.46 -0.29 16.22
N SER A 67 -7.91 -1.51 15.87
CA SER A 67 -9.01 -1.74 14.93
C SER A 67 -10.36 -1.17 15.38
N ARG A 68 -10.46 -0.67 16.62
CA ARG A 68 -11.63 0.02 17.17
C ARG A 68 -11.44 1.53 17.30
N ASP A 69 -10.34 2.09 16.81
CA ASP A 69 -10.14 3.54 16.78
C ASP A 69 -11.26 4.18 15.93
N GLU A 70 -12.05 5.07 16.53
CA GLU A 70 -13.22 5.67 15.85
C GLU A 70 -12.82 6.40 14.57
N ARG A 71 -11.59 6.95 14.52
CA ARG A 71 -11.05 7.62 13.34
C ARG A 71 -10.91 6.69 12.15
N LEU A 72 -10.64 5.40 12.36
CA LEU A 72 -10.50 4.43 11.28
C LEU A 72 -11.80 4.36 10.47
N SER A 73 -12.92 4.13 11.16
CA SER A 73 -14.25 4.10 10.55
C SER A 73 -14.70 5.46 10.01
N ALA A 74 -14.42 6.55 10.73
CA ALA A 74 -14.74 7.91 10.28
C ALA A 74 -13.97 8.32 9.02
N ARG A 75 -12.78 7.75 8.80
CA ARG A 75 -11.94 7.93 7.60
C ARG A 75 -12.27 6.94 6.49
N GLY A 76 -13.33 6.14 6.63
CA GLY A 76 -13.88 5.30 5.57
C GLY A 76 -13.35 3.86 5.51
N TRP A 77 -12.45 3.48 6.43
CA TRP A 77 -11.95 2.11 6.51
C TRP A 77 -12.98 1.17 7.14
N ARG A 78 -13.00 -0.07 6.65
CA ARG A 78 -13.75 -1.21 7.15
C ARG A 78 -12.78 -2.31 7.52
N VAL A 79 -12.91 -2.82 8.74
CA VAL A 79 -12.15 -3.98 9.20
C VAL A 79 -13.08 -5.20 9.13
N ARG A 80 -12.69 -6.20 8.35
CA ARG A 80 -13.56 -7.35 8.07
C ARG A 80 -13.78 -8.22 9.31
N SER A 81 -14.99 -8.78 9.42
CA SER A 81 -15.33 -9.80 10.42
C SER A 81 -16.25 -10.86 9.82
N GLY A 82 -16.30 -12.05 10.40
CA GLY A 82 -17.22 -13.12 9.98
C GLY A 82 -16.53 -14.14 9.08
N GLY A 83 -17.25 -14.71 8.11
CA GLY A 83 -16.72 -15.73 7.18
C GLY A 83 -16.66 -15.25 5.73
N GLY A 84 -16.67 -16.21 4.80
CA GLY A 84 -16.66 -15.96 3.36
C GLY A 84 -15.26 -15.99 2.75
N GLY A 85 -15.22 -16.04 1.41
CA GLY A 85 -13.96 -16.11 0.66
C GLY A 85 -13.22 -14.77 0.55
N PRO A 86 -11.99 -14.77 0.03
CA PRO A 86 -11.22 -15.96 -0.38
C PRO A 86 -10.72 -16.80 0.83
N GLY A 87 -10.08 -17.93 0.55
CA GLY A 87 -9.45 -18.79 1.55
C GLY A 87 -10.27 -19.99 2.00
N VAL A 88 -9.80 -20.62 3.08
CA VAL A 88 -10.32 -21.90 3.60
C VAL A 88 -11.81 -21.81 3.96
N SER A 89 -12.63 -22.62 3.31
CA SER A 89 -14.07 -22.73 3.62
C SER A 89 -14.28 -23.18 5.06
N GLY A 90 -15.01 -22.38 5.84
CA GLY A 90 -15.22 -22.59 7.28
C GLY A 90 -14.25 -21.81 8.17
N GLY A 91 -13.25 -21.14 7.58
CA GLY A 91 -12.42 -20.13 8.23
C GLY A 91 -13.16 -18.82 8.49
N ALA A 92 -12.50 -17.97 9.26
CA ALA A 92 -13.04 -16.68 9.69
C ALA A 92 -12.10 -15.50 9.38
N TRP A 93 -12.65 -14.30 9.43
CA TRP A 93 -11.96 -13.03 9.38
C TRP A 93 -12.20 -12.30 10.70
N SER A 94 -11.16 -11.71 11.28
CA SER A 94 -11.24 -11.11 12.61
C SER A 94 -10.65 -9.70 12.67
N PRO A 95 -11.41 -8.70 13.19
CA PRO A 95 -10.84 -7.40 13.48
C PRO A 95 -9.75 -7.41 14.55
N ALA A 96 -9.67 -8.47 15.37
CA ALA A 96 -8.60 -8.62 16.34
C ALA A 96 -7.25 -8.92 15.68
N ASN A 97 -7.25 -9.41 14.44
CA ASN A 97 -6.05 -9.65 13.65
C ASN A 97 -5.56 -8.41 12.90
N VAL A 98 -6.20 -7.26 13.12
CA VAL A 98 -5.76 -5.96 12.60
C VAL A 98 -5.32 -5.10 13.78
N THR A 99 -4.03 -4.82 13.85
CA THR A 99 -3.41 -4.01 14.91
C THR A 99 -2.60 -2.88 14.32
N PHE A 100 -2.16 -1.94 15.16
CA PHE A 100 -1.30 -0.83 14.74
C PHE A 100 -0.08 -0.84 15.65
N THR A 101 1.08 -1.06 15.05
CA THR A 101 2.35 -1.25 15.77
C THR A 101 3.28 -0.06 15.49
N GLY A 102 4.23 0.19 16.39
CA GLY A 102 5.17 1.30 16.26
C GLY A 102 4.62 2.65 16.73
N GLU A 103 5.47 3.67 16.67
CA GLU A 103 5.21 5.02 17.18
C GLU A 103 5.65 6.09 16.18
N GLY A 104 4.97 7.24 16.20
CA GLY A 104 5.26 8.35 15.28
C GLY A 104 5.17 7.92 13.81
N THR A 105 6.18 8.29 13.02
CA THR A 105 6.28 7.93 11.58
C THR A 105 6.73 6.50 11.32
N ALA A 106 7.04 5.72 12.38
CA ALA A 106 7.34 4.30 12.27
C ALA A 106 6.12 3.43 12.59
N ARG A 107 4.93 4.04 12.68
CA ARG A 107 3.68 3.33 12.90
C ARG A 107 3.25 2.63 11.61
N ALA A 108 2.73 1.42 11.74
CA ALA A 108 2.23 0.61 10.64
C ALA A 108 0.97 -0.14 11.04
N MET A 109 0.06 -0.33 10.08
CA MET A 109 -1.01 -1.31 10.22
C MET A 109 -0.42 -2.71 10.08
N ARG A 110 -0.78 -3.61 10.99
CA ARG A 110 -0.41 -5.02 10.95
C ARG A 110 -1.64 -5.87 10.71
N LEU A 111 -1.57 -6.69 9.68
CA LEU A 111 -2.46 -7.81 9.42
C LEU A 111 -1.81 -9.09 9.93
N GLN A 112 -2.61 -9.95 10.53
CA GLN A 112 -2.17 -11.24 11.02
C GLN A 112 -3.11 -12.34 10.53
N ALA A 113 -2.58 -13.51 10.22
CA ALA A 113 -3.40 -14.70 10.04
C ALA A 113 -2.83 -15.84 10.87
N GLU A 114 -3.70 -16.71 11.38
CA GLU A 114 -3.33 -17.88 12.17
C GLU A 114 -4.13 -19.11 11.75
N THR A 115 -3.52 -20.28 11.85
CA THR A 115 -4.21 -21.56 11.64
C THR A 115 -3.65 -22.65 12.55
N ASP A 116 -4.51 -23.57 12.98
CA ASP A 116 -4.14 -24.82 13.65
C ASP A 116 -4.23 -26.05 12.72
N GLY A 117 -4.36 -25.82 11.41
CA GLY A 117 -4.59 -26.85 10.41
C GLY A 117 -6.05 -27.30 10.28
N THR A 118 -6.99 -26.63 10.96
CA THR A 118 -8.43 -26.87 10.78
C THR A 118 -9.14 -25.63 10.24
N PRO A 119 -10.26 -25.78 9.49
CA PRO A 119 -11.04 -24.64 9.04
C PRO A 119 -11.49 -23.73 10.19
N SER A 120 -12.01 -24.30 11.28
CA SER A 120 -12.50 -23.53 12.43
C SER A 120 -11.39 -22.82 13.22
N GLY A 121 -10.15 -23.32 13.13
CA GLY A 121 -8.97 -22.69 13.75
C GLY A 121 -8.23 -21.74 12.80
N THR A 122 -8.74 -21.53 11.58
CA THR A 122 -8.13 -20.62 10.59
C THR A 122 -8.80 -19.24 10.65
N VAL A 123 -8.01 -18.22 10.95
CA VAL A 123 -8.47 -16.83 11.08
C VAL A 123 -7.56 -15.88 10.29
N SER A 124 -8.15 -15.16 9.35
CA SER A 124 -7.52 -14.21 8.43
C SER A 124 -7.78 -12.75 8.84
N ALA A 125 -7.13 -11.81 8.16
CA ALA A 125 -7.32 -10.37 8.35
C ALA A 125 -7.54 -9.64 7.02
N GLU A 126 -8.49 -8.70 7.00
CA GLU A 126 -8.70 -7.81 5.86
C GLU A 126 -9.11 -6.41 6.35
N VAL A 127 -8.57 -5.40 5.68
CA VAL A 127 -8.94 -4.00 5.83
C VAL A 127 -9.20 -3.43 4.44
N SER A 128 -10.38 -2.83 4.25
CA SER A 128 -10.81 -2.25 2.98
C SER A 128 -11.32 -0.83 3.15
N HIS A 129 -11.19 -0.03 2.10
CA HIS A 129 -11.76 1.31 2.00
C HIS A 129 -13.01 1.29 1.12
N GLN A 130 -13.55 2.46 0.79
CA GLN A 130 -14.72 2.62 -0.07
C GLN A 130 -14.37 2.34 -1.54
N GLN A 131 -15.38 1.91 -2.30
CA GLN A 131 -15.29 1.75 -3.74
C GLN A 131 -15.38 3.11 -4.44
N LYS A 132 -14.23 3.71 -4.75
CA LYS A 132 -14.14 5.05 -5.35
C LYS A 132 -12.84 5.36 -6.08
N PHE A 133 -11.89 4.43 -6.07
CA PHE A 133 -10.57 4.62 -6.62
C PHE A 133 -10.53 4.00 -8.02
N PHE A 134 -9.92 4.68 -8.99
CA PHE A 134 -9.94 4.22 -10.38
C PHE A 134 -8.58 4.51 -11.03
N GLU A 135 -8.56 5.38 -12.04
CA GLU A 135 -7.35 5.86 -12.70
C GLU A 135 -6.45 6.71 -11.81
N GLY A 136 -5.16 6.64 -12.11
CA GLY A 136 -4.11 7.35 -11.41
C GLY A 136 -3.09 6.41 -10.78
N THR A 137 -2.36 6.95 -9.80
CA THR A 137 -1.28 6.20 -9.14
C THR A 137 -1.76 5.67 -7.79
N TRP A 138 -1.62 4.37 -7.58
CA TRP A 138 -1.85 3.68 -6.33
C TRP A 138 -0.50 3.26 -5.76
N ALA A 139 -0.27 3.44 -4.47
CA ALA A 139 0.96 3.02 -3.85
C ALA A 139 0.76 2.60 -2.40
N ALA A 140 1.54 1.62 -1.97
CA ALA A 140 1.65 1.24 -0.58
C ALA A 140 3.07 0.80 -0.27
N ARG A 141 3.47 1.00 0.98
CA ARG A 141 4.71 0.42 1.50
C ARG A 141 4.36 -0.74 2.41
N VAL A 142 4.69 -1.94 1.97
CA VAL A 142 4.24 -3.20 2.58
C VAL A 142 5.44 -4.00 3.04
N ARG A 143 5.40 -4.54 4.25
CA ARG A 143 6.37 -5.53 4.73
C ARG A 143 5.81 -6.91 4.53
N PHE A 144 6.46 -7.70 3.68
CA PHE A 144 6.17 -9.11 3.54
C PHE A 144 6.99 -9.96 4.52
N THR A 145 6.43 -11.08 4.96
CA THR A 145 7.14 -12.13 5.69
C THR A 145 7.18 -13.41 4.88
N ASP A 146 8.32 -14.12 4.94
CA ASP A 146 8.43 -15.43 4.31
C ASP A 146 7.94 -16.55 5.23
N ALA A 147 8.28 -16.44 6.51
CA ALA A 147 7.97 -17.43 7.54
C ALA A 147 7.01 -16.86 8.60
N PRO A 148 6.27 -17.71 9.32
CA PRO A 148 5.41 -17.25 10.39
C PRO A 148 6.24 -16.69 11.56
N VAL A 149 5.69 -15.70 12.25
CA VAL A 149 6.28 -15.15 13.48
C VAL A 149 6.15 -16.11 14.68
N ALA A 150 5.32 -17.16 14.56
CA ALA A 150 5.22 -18.26 15.52
C ALA A 150 4.68 -19.53 14.83
N GLY A 151 5.13 -20.70 15.27
CA GLY A 151 4.69 -22.00 14.74
C GLY A 151 5.60 -22.56 13.65
N ALA A 152 5.15 -23.66 13.03
CA ALA A 152 5.84 -24.25 11.89
C ALA A 152 5.51 -23.49 10.60
N ASP A 153 6.49 -23.38 9.71
CA ASP A 153 6.35 -22.76 8.39
C ASP A 153 5.83 -23.75 7.35
N GLY A 154 5.43 -23.24 6.18
CA GLY A 154 5.01 -24.02 5.01
C GLY A 154 3.53 -23.88 4.68
N ASP A 155 2.75 -23.08 5.41
CA ASP A 155 1.36 -22.84 5.05
C ASP A 155 1.27 -21.93 3.81
N PRO A 156 0.42 -22.25 2.81
CA PRO A 156 0.27 -21.45 1.62
C PRO A 156 -0.56 -20.20 1.95
N VAL A 157 0.12 -19.12 2.33
CA VAL A 157 -0.48 -17.83 2.66
C VAL A 157 -0.38 -16.84 1.50
N VAL A 158 -1.30 -15.88 1.45
CA VAL A 158 -1.31 -14.77 0.51
C VAL A 158 -1.27 -13.45 1.28
N GLN A 159 -0.32 -12.58 0.94
CA GLN A 159 -0.14 -11.23 1.49
C GLN A 159 -0.38 -10.20 0.38
N THR A 160 -1.30 -9.24 0.58
CA THR A 160 -1.84 -8.46 -0.54
C THR A 160 -1.82 -6.94 -0.39
N PHE A 161 -1.84 -6.27 -1.54
CA PHE A 161 -2.29 -4.89 -1.72
C PHE A 161 -3.02 -4.81 -3.06
N PHE A 162 -4.28 -4.40 -3.06
CA PHE A 162 -5.11 -4.51 -4.26
C PHE A 162 -6.23 -3.48 -4.34
N GLY A 163 -6.78 -3.36 -5.54
CA GLY A 163 -8.07 -2.72 -5.79
C GLY A 163 -9.05 -3.72 -6.41
N ILE A 164 -10.32 -3.72 -5.99
CA ILE A 164 -11.35 -4.65 -6.49
C ILE A 164 -12.74 -4.00 -6.61
N THR A 165 -13.55 -4.43 -7.57
CA THR A 165 -15.00 -4.21 -7.60
C THR A 165 -15.71 -5.49 -7.13
N PRO A 166 -16.69 -5.43 -6.21
CA PRO A 166 -17.40 -6.64 -5.80
C PRO A 166 -18.04 -7.38 -6.98
N LEU A 167 -17.78 -8.68 -7.11
CA LEU A 167 -18.44 -9.51 -8.12
C LEU A 167 -19.93 -9.67 -7.77
N HIS A 168 -20.84 -9.04 -8.52
CA HIS A 168 -22.28 -9.13 -8.24
C HIS A 168 -22.90 -10.43 -8.79
N PHE A 169 -22.36 -10.95 -9.88
CA PHE A 169 -22.76 -12.21 -10.51
C PHE A 169 -21.59 -12.80 -11.32
N PRO A 170 -21.64 -14.08 -11.71
CA PRO A 170 -20.54 -14.66 -12.48
C PRO A 170 -20.35 -13.97 -13.84
N ASP A 171 -19.08 -13.71 -14.20
CA ASP A 171 -18.70 -12.95 -15.39
C ASP A 171 -19.30 -11.53 -15.44
N ASP A 172 -19.39 -10.88 -14.28
CA ASP A 172 -19.83 -9.47 -14.18
C ASP A 172 -18.88 -8.56 -14.97
N PRO A 173 -19.37 -7.82 -15.99
CA PRO A 173 -18.55 -6.90 -16.77
C PRO A 173 -18.20 -5.62 -16.02
N ASP A 174 -18.85 -5.32 -14.89
CA ASP A 174 -18.46 -4.19 -14.04
C ASP A 174 -17.35 -4.61 -13.05
N TYR A 175 -16.96 -5.89 -13.03
CA TYR A 175 -15.82 -6.36 -12.23
C TYR A 175 -14.53 -5.72 -12.73
N SER A 176 -13.64 -5.41 -11.80
CA SER A 176 -12.29 -4.96 -12.09
C SER A 176 -11.44 -5.28 -10.88
N GLU A 177 -10.23 -5.76 -11.09
CA GLU A 177 -9.31 -6.01 -9.99
C GLU A 177 -7.86 -5.81 -10.43
N ILE A 178 -7.06 -5.20 -9.56
CA ILE A 178 -5.62 -4.99 -9.75
C ILE A 178 -4.87 -5.42 -8.48
N ASP A 179 -3.98 -6.38 -8.63
CA ASP A 179 -3.43 -7.11 -7.49
C ASP A 179 -1.90 -7.03 -7.40
N PHE A 180 -1.44 -6.92 -6.17
CA PHE A 180 -0.20 -7.54 -5.70
C PHE A 180 -0.56 -8.66 -4.72
N GLU A 181 -0.18 -9.90 -5.02
CA GLU A 181 -0.41 -11.08 -4.18
C GLU A 181 0.89 -11.85 -3.96
N TYR A 182 1.47 -11.72 -2.76
CA TYR A 182 2.73 -12.38 -2.41
C TYR A 182 2.50 -13.69 -1.66
N LEU A 183 3.02 -14.78 -2.22
CA LEU A 183 2.91 -16.15 -1.73
C LEU A 183 4.30 -16.64 -1.32
N PRO A 184 4.69 -16.52 -0.05
CA PRO A 184 6.04 -16.88 0.38
C PRO A 184 6.32 -18.39 0.34
N ASN A 185 5.29 -19.22 0.53
CA ASN A 185 5.40 -20.67 0.56
C ASN A 185 4.95 -21.34 -0.75
N GLY A 186 4.83 -20.57 -1.84
CA GLY A 186 4.32 -21.04 -3.11
C GLY A 186 2.80 -21.19 -3.14
N GLY A 187 2.31 -21.81 -4.21
CA GLY A 187 0.89 -21.83 -4.59
C GLY A 187 0.71 -21.39 -6.04
N TRP A 188 -0.47 -21.63 -6.59
CA TRP A 188 -0.85 -21.26 -7.97
C TRP A 188 0.17 -21.67 -9.05
N GLY A 189 0.77 -22.85 -8.88
CA GLY A 189 1.75 -23.42 -9.82
C GLY A 189 3.21 -23.02 -9.56
N GLN A 190 3.51 -22.34 -8.45
CA GLN A 190 4.87 -22.01 -8.02
C GLN A 190 5.24 -22.79 -6.75
N ASP A 191 6.47 -23.26 -6.68
CA ASP A 191 6.98 -24.08 -5.55
C ASP A 191 7.58 -23.23 -4.41
N GLY A 192 7.74 -21.92 -4.61
CA GLY A 192 8.41 -21.05 -3.64
C GLY A 192 7.97 -19.60 -3.74
N PRO A 193 8.65 -18.69 -3.01
CA PRO A 193 8.27 -17.29 -2.91
C PRO A 193 8.01 -16.66 -4.26
N THR A 194 6.79 -16.16 -4.46
CA THR A 194 6.39 -15.51 -5.72
C THR A 194 5.41 -14.38 -5.44
N LEU A 195 5.62 -13.24 -6.08
CA LEU A 195 4.64 -12.17 -6.17
C LEU A 195 3.87 -12.31 -7.48
N PHE A 196 2.55 -12.47 -7.39
CA PHE A 196 1.66 -12.39 -8.54
C PHE A 196 1.18 -10.95 -8.69
N LEU A 197 1.27 -10.46 -9.93
CA LEU A 197 0.66 -9.21 -10.35
C LEU A 197 -0.45 -9.59 -11.29
N THR A 198 -1.69 -9.26 -10.96
CA THR A 198 -2.85 -9.70 -11.73
C THR A 198 -3.76 -8.51 -12.03
N THR A 199 -4.24 -8.43 -13.26
CA THR A 199 -5.30 -7.51 -13.67
C THR A 199 -6.46 -8.32 -14.20
N TRP A 200 -7.61 -8.24 -13.54
CA TRP A 200 -8.79 -9.02 -13.88
C TRP A 200 -9.80 -8.20 -14.66
N GLU A 201 -10.34 -8.84 -15.70
CA GLU A 201 -11.59 -8.45 -16.32
C GLU A 201 -12.76 -8.98 -15.48
N THR A 202 -12.80 -10.30 -15.23
CA THR A 202 -13.88 -10.91 -14.46
C THR A 202 -13.56 -12.36 -14.08
N TYR A 203 -14.46 -12.99 -13.32
CA TYR A 203 -14.39 -14.43 -13.06
C TYR A 203 -15.77 -15.07 -12.86
N ARG A 204 -15.81 -16.39 -13.03
CA ARG A 204 -16.95 -17.25 -12.68
C ARG A 204 -16.52 -18.20 -11.56
N PRO A 205 -17.17 -18.16 -10.39
CA PRO A 205 -16.87 -19.11 -9.30
C PRO A 205 -17.19 -20.56 -9.65
N ASP A 206 -18.28 -20.81 -10.36
CA ASP A 206 -18.76 -22.17 -10.68
C ASP A 206 -19.47 -22.24 -12.05
N PRO A 207 -19.02 -23.09 -13.00
CA PRO A 207 -17.70 -23.73 -12.99
C PRO A 207 -16.58 -22.68 -13.04
N TRP A 208 -15.44 -22.97 -12.42
CA TRP A 208 -14.32 -22.02 -12.36
C TRP A 208 -13.90 -21.54 -13.75
N ARG A 209 -13.86 -20.21 -13.91
CA ARG A 209 -13.24 -19.52 -15.03
C ARG A 209 -12.59 -18.24 -14.51
N SER A 210 -11.34 -18.03 -14.87
CA SER A 210 -10.62 -16.78 -14.67
C SER A 210 -10.50 -16.03 -15.99
N ASP A 211 -10.74 -14.73 -15.99
CA ASP A 211 -10.48 -13.85 -17.12
C ASP A 211 -9.59 -12.68 -16.67
N ASN A 212 -8.28 -12.85 -16.85
CA ASN A 212 -7.28 -11.93 -16.36
C ASN A 212 -5.97 -12.03 -17.15
N LEU A 213 -5.08 -11.07 -16.92
CA LEU A 213 -3.66 -11.19 -17.22
C LEU A 213 -2.88 -11.24 -15.91
N SER A 214 -1.96 -12.19 -15.79
CA SER A 214 -1.13 -12.36 -14.59
C SER A 214 0.34 -12.54 -14.94
N THR A 215 1.22 -11.85 -14.22
CA THR A 215 2.67 -11.94 -14.33
C THR A 215 3.25 -12.36 -12.97
N PRO A 216 3.92 -13.52 -12.88
CA PRO A 216 4.63 -13.91 -11.66
C PRO A 216 6.04 -13.31 -11.60
N VAL A 217 6.42 -12.77 -10.45
CA VAL A 217 7.80 -12.39 -10.10
C VAL A 217 8.31 -13.37 -9.06
N VAL A 218 9.11 -14.33 -9.52
CA VAL A 218 9.65 -15.42 -8.68
C VAL A 218 10.84 -14.92 -7.87
N GLY A 219 10.86 -15.25 -6.59
CA GLY A 219 11.89 -14.90 -5.63
C GLY A 219 11.32 -14.30 -4.36
N SER A 220 12.10 -14.36 -3.29
CA SER A 220 11.71 -13.76 -2.02
C SER A 220 11.64 -12.24 -2.11
N LEU A 221 10.53 -11.69 -1.65
CA LEU A 221 10.33 -10.26 -1.42
C LEU A 221 10.22 -9.94 0.07
N GLU A 222 10.71 -10.82 0.96
CA GLU A 222 10.73 -10.59 2.41
C GLU A 222 11.25 -9.18 2.74
N GLY A 223 10.58 -8.52 3.69
CA GLY A 223 10.92 -7.18 4.13
C GLY A 223 10.04 -6.10 3.50
N TRP A 224 10.43 -4.84 3.72
CA TRP A 224 9.69 -3.68 3.23
C TRP A 224 9.87 -3.49 1.73
N ARG A 225 8.76 -3.37 1.02
CA ARG A 225 8.68 -3.11 -0.43
C ARG A 225 7.83 -1.89 -0.70
N ASP A 226 8.29 -1.06 -1.64
CA ASP A 226 7.48 0.01 -2.20
C ASP A 226 6.73 -0.55 -3.42
N LEU A 227 5.41 -0.68 -3.30
CA LEU A 227 4.52 -1.23 -4.33
C LEU A 227 3.76 -0.10 -4.99
N VAL A 228 3.79 -0.02 -6.33
CA VAL A 228 3.07 1.02 -7.09
C VAL A 228 2.33 0.41 -8.26
N MET A 229 1.07 0.82 -8.45
CA MET A 229 0.28 0.58 -9.67
C MET A 229 -0.02 1.93 -10.32
N GLN A 230 0.11 2.02 -11.64
CA GLN A 230 -0.34 3.16 -12.43
C GLN A 230 -1.43 2.68 -13.38
N VAL A 231 -2.63 3.23 -13.24
CA VAL A 231 -3.78 2.96 -14.09
C VAL A 231 -4.01 4.18 -14.97
N ASP A 232 -3.64 4.10 -16.24
CA ASP A 232 -3.75 5.22 -17.19
C ASP A 232 -3.67 4.72 -18.63
N GLY A 233 -4.39 5.39 -19.54
CA GLY A 233 -4.24 5.20 -20.98
C GLY A 233 -4.54 3.79 -21.47
N GLY A 234 -5.45 3.07 -20.80
CA GLY A 234 -5.84 1.70 -21.17
C GLY A 234 -4.84 0.61 -20.73
N VAL A 235 -3.91 0.94 -19.83
CA VAL A 235 -2.98 -0.03 -19.24
C VAL A 235 -2.81 0.15 -17.73
N VAL A 236 -2.47 -0.93 -17.05
CA VAL A 236 -2.02 -0.99 -15.65
C VAL A 236 -0.55 -1.36 -15.63
N ARG A 237 0.30 -0.49 -15.08
CA ARG A 237 1.74 -0.74 -14.88
C ARG A 237 2.03 -1.00 -13.42
N TYR A 238 2.85 -2.00 -13.16
CA TYR A 238 3.20 -2.40 -11.81
C TYR A 238 4.68 -2.22 -11.54
N PHE A 239 4.99 -1.67 -10.37
CA PHE A 239 6.35 -1.42 -9.93
C PHE A 239 6.60 -1.98 -8.55
N VAL A 240 7.78 -2.58 -8.37
CA VAL A 240 8.30 -3.03 -7.08
C VAL A 240 9.64 -2.34 -6.88
N ASP A 241 9.80 -1.65 -5.75
CA ASP A 241 11.03 -0.95 -5.36
C ASP A 241 11.57 0.01 -6.45
N GLY A 242 10.65 0.59 -7.24
CA GLY A 242 10.95 1.55 -8.32
C GLY A 242 11.15 0.93 -9.71
N GLU A 243 11.26 -0.39 -9.81
CA GLU A 243 11.40 -1.11 -11.09
C GLU A 243 10.03 -1.54 -11.61
N GLN A 244 9.74 -1.27 -12.90
CA GLN A 244 8.53 -1.79 -13.54
C GLN A 244 8.71 -3.28 -13.81
N VAL A 245 7.84 -4.11 -13.24
CA VAL A 245 7.92 -5.57 -13.35
C VAL A 245 6.81 -6.17 -14.20
N ALA A 246 5.71 -5.44 -14.44
CA ALA A 246 4.63 -5.85 -15.32
C ALA A 246 3.90 -4.67 -15.98
N GLU A 247 3.27 -4.93 -17.11
CA GLU A 247 2.30 -4.05 -17.76
C GLU A 247 1.18 -4.93 -18.34
N HIS A 248 -0.06 -4.66 -17.96
CA HIS A 248 -1.26 -5.32 -18.48
C HIS A 248 -2.16 -4.26 -19.10
N GLY A 249 -2.97 -4.62 -20.09
CA GLY A 249 -3.89 -3.65 -20.68
C GLY A 249 -4.79 -4.28 -21.72
N GLY A 250 -5.49 -3.42 -22.46
CA GLY A 250 -6.52 -3.86 -23.38
C GLY A 250 -7.77 -4.30 -22.63
N TYR A 251 -8.20 -5.54 -22.83
CA TYR A 251 -9.51 -5.99 -22.36
C TYR A 251 -9.62 -6.16 -20.84
N VAL A 252 -8.50 -6.19 -20.09
CA VAL A 252 -8.51 -6.27 -18.61
C VAL A 252 -8.39 -4.90 -17.95
N TYR A 253 -8.39 -3.81 -18.72
CA TYR A 253 -8.27 -2.48 -18.12
C TYR A 253 -9.50 -2.21 -17.25
N PRO A 254 -9.35 -1.69 -16.01
CA PRO A 254 -10.48 -1.49 -15.13
C PRO A 254 -11.62 -0.70 -15.78
N ASP A 255 -12.85 -1.23 -15.69
CA ASP A 255 -14.07 -0.61 -16.24
C ASP A 255 -14.85 0.18 -15.19
N SER A 256 -14.62 -0.10 -13.90
CA SER A 256 -15.34 0.51 -12.78
C SER A 256 -14.42 0.97 -11.64
N PRO A 257 -14.83 1.99 -10.85
CA PRO A 257 -14.15 2.32 -9.61
C PRO A 257 -14.08 1.10 -8.69
N MET A 258 -12.91 0.90 -8.11
CA MET A 258 -12.57 -0.18 -7.20
C MET A 258 -12.52 0.32 -5.75
N LEU A 259 -12.74 -0.58 -4.81
CA LEU A 259 -12.31 -0.39 -3.43
C LEU A 259 -10.81 -0.62 -3.32
N LEU A 260 -10.18 -0.05 -2.30
CA LEU A 260 -8.78 -0.31 -1.95
C LEU A 260 -8.73 -1.27 -0.77
N ALA A 261 -7.88 -2.31 -0.80
CA ALA A 261 -7.79 -3.25 0.31
C ALA A 261 -6.39 -3.89 0.52
N PHE A 262 -6.26 -4.46 1.71
CA PHE A 262 -5.16 -5.33 2.13
C PHE A 262 -5.78 -6.54 2.84
N ASN A 263 -5.27 -7.74 2.57
CA ASN A 263 -5.62 -8.94 3.32
C ASN A 263 -4.41 -9.87 3.49
N LEU A 264 -4.52 -10.73 4.51
CA LEU A 264 -3.62 -11.84 4.77
C LEU A 264 -4.47 -13.07 5.09
N TRP A 265 -4.33 -14.12 4.28
CA TRP A 265 -5.17 -15.32 4.34
C TRP A 265 -4.46 -16.59 3.85
N PHE A 266 -5.07 -17.76 4.08
CA PHE A 266 -4.55 -19.08 3.69
C PHE A 266 -5.30 -19.63 2.48
N ILE A 267 -4.57 -20.08 1.45
CA ILE A 267 -5.10 -20.68 0.22
C ILE A 267 -5.85 -21.97 0.55
N ASP A 268 -5.16 -22.87 1.25
CA ASP A 268 -5.63 -24.18 1.70
C ASP A 268 -4.89 -24.58 2.99
N LEU A 269 -5.10 -25.81 3.45
CA LEU A 269 -4.48 -26.37 4.67
C LEU A 269 -3.61 -27.59 4.39
N ASP A 270 -3.37 -27.92 3.12
CA ASP A 270 -2.80 -29.20 2.71
C ASP A 270 -1.33 -29.35 3.13
N SER A 271 -0.61 -28.21 3.23
CA SER A 271 0.79 -28.17 3.65
C SER A 271 1.00 -27.94 5.15
N HIS A 272 -0.08 -27.85 5.94
CA HIS A 272 0.03 -27.60 7.37
C HIS A 272 0.64 -28.79 8.11
N THR A 273 1.68 -28.56 8.92
CA THR A 273 2.44 -29.64 9.59
C THR A 273 2.16 -29.78 11.09
N GLY A 274 1.32 -28.90 11.66
CA GLY A 274 0.80 -29.00 13.02
C GLY A 274 1.18 -27.84 13.94
N GLY A 275 0.55 -27.79 15.11
CA GLY A 275 0.65 -26.65 16.02
C GLY A 275 -0.22 -25.48 15.56
N VAL A 276 0.06 -24.27 16.06
CA VAL A 276 -0.56 -23.04 15.54
C VAL A 276 0.52 -22.23 14.85
N SER A 277 0.34 -21.94 13.56
CA SER A 277 1.18 -21.01 12.82
C SER A 277 0.54 -19.62 12.78
N ARG A 278 1.37 -18.57 12.75
CA ARG A 278 0.95 -17.17 12.75
C ARG A 278 1.80 -16.36 11.79
N TYR A 279 1.21 -15.80 10.75
CA TYR A 279 1.86 -14.96 9.75
C TYR A 279 1.50 -13.50 9.95
N GLU A 280 2.36 -12.60 9.47
CA GLU A 280 2.14 -11.16 9.56
C GLU A 280 2.47 -10.45 8.25
N GLN A 281 1.68 -9.44 7.91
CA GLN A 281 1.96 -8.43 6.89
C GLN A 281 1.84 -7.07 7.55
N ASP A 282 2.77 -6.15 7.29
CA ASP A 282 2.66 -4.76 7.76
C ASP A 282 2.48 -3.80 6.60
N VAL A 283 1.78 -2.68 6.83
CA VAL A 283 1.58 -1.60 5.86
C VAL A 283 1.92 -0.29 6.55
N GLU A 284 2.96 0.39 6.07
CA GLU A 284 3.45 1.65 6.65
C GLU A 284 2.57 2.82 6.22
N TYR A 285 2.27 2.90 4.92
CA TYR A 285 1.36 3.90 4.38
C TYR A 285 0.65 3.36 3.15
N VAL A 286 -0.45 4.03 2.80
CA VAL A 286 -1.11 3.91 1.50
C VAL A 286 -1.30 5.30 0.90
N TYR A 287 -1.17 5.40 -0.42
CA TYR A 287 -1.32 6.62 -1.18
C TYR A 287 -2.07 6.35 -2.48
N HIS A 288 -2.98 7.24 -2.86
CA HIS A 288 -3.55 7.27 -4.18
C HIS A 288 -3.60 8.71 -4.71
N SER A 289 -3.31 8.87 -5.99
CA SER A 289 -3.32 10.15 -6.72
C SER A 289 -4.22 9.98 -7.93
N ALA A 290 -5.45 10.48 -7.84
CA ALA A 290 -6.48 10.26 -8.86
C ALA A 290 -6.17 11.03 -10.15
N ASP A 291 -6.30 10.37 -11.30
CA ASP A 291 -6.05 10.99 -12.62
C ASP A 291 -4.67 11.67 -12.72
N GLU A 292 -3.68 11.07 -12.07
CA GLU A 292 -2.29 11.54 -12.15
C GLU A 292 -1.31 10.36 -12.06
N VAL A 293 -0.49 10.22 -13.09
CA VAL A 293 0.60 9.24 -13.16
C VAL A 293 1.85 9.82 -12.51
N LEU A 294 2.33 9.15 -11.46
CA LEU A 294 3.53 9.51 -10.72
C LEU A 294 4.54 8.37 -10.82
N THR A 295 5.80 8.72 -11.05
CA THR A 295 6.90 7.78 -10.84
C THR A 295 6.99 7.34 -9.38
N PRO A 296 7.54 6.14 -9.09
CA PRO A 296 7.75 5.69 -7.70
C PRO A 296 8.54 6.70 -6.84
N GLY A 297 9.54 7.39 -7.42
CA GLY A 297 10.27 8.45 -6.72
C GLY A 297 9.41 9.68 -6.40
N GLN A 298 8.46 10.04 -7.27
CA GLN A 298 7.51 11.13 -6.99
C GLN A 298 6.52 10.75 -5.90
N VAL A 299 6.06 9.49 -5.84
CA VAL A 299 5.23 8.98 -4.73
C VAL A 299 5.97 9.15 -3.41
N GLN A 300 7.22 8.67 -3.31
CA GLN A 300 8.03 8.82 -2.09
C GLN A 300 8.19 10.28 -1.68
N ALA A 301 8.45 11.17 -2.64
CA ALA A 301 8.57 12.60 -2.38
C ALA A 301 7.26 13.22 -1.85
N ARG A 302 6.10 12.80 -2.37
CA ARG A 302 4.79 13.27 -1.88
C ARG A 302 4.49 12.79 -0.48
N VAL A 303 4.70 11.52 -0.20
CA VAL A 303 4.53 10.93 1.14
C VAL A 303 5.44 11.62 2.15
N ALA A 304 6.71 11.82 1.81
CA ALA A 304 7.65 12.56 2.65
C ALA A 304 7.20 14.00 2.90
N GLY A 305 6.66 14.68 1.88
CA GLY A 305 6.09 16.03 2.01
C GLY A 305 4.87 16.08 2.95
N LEU A 306 3.95 15.12 2.84
CA LEU A 306 2.78 15.01 3.72
C LEU A 306 3.20 14.79 5.17
N ARG A 307 4.13 13.87 5.42
CA ARG A 307 4.69 13.61 6.76
C ARG A 307 5.41 14.83 7.32
N ALA A 308 6.22 15.54 6.51
CA ALA A 308 6.90 16.76 6.93
C ALA A 308 5.92 17.89 7.30
N ALA A 309 4.74 17.92 6.68
CA ALA A 309 3.66 18.83 7.01
C ALA A 309 2.79 18.36 8.21
N GLY A 310 3.10 17.20 8.81
CA GLY A 310 2.31 16.62 9.90
C GLY A 310 0.95 16.07 9.47
N THR A 311 0.78 15.78 8.17
CA THR A 311 -0.46 15.17 7.64
C THR A 311 -0.36 13.65 7.76
N ASP A 312 -1.18 13.06 8.62
CA ASP A 312 -1.29 11.60 8.81
C ASP A 312 -2.41 10.98 7.95
N PHE A 313 -3.33 11.82 7.45
CA PHE A 313 -4.45 11.41 6.63
C PHE A 313 -4.93 12.55 5.73
N VAL A 314 -5.26 12.22 4.49
CA VAL A 314 -6.02 13.09 3.58
C VAL A 314 -6.91 12.23 2.71
N ASP A 315 -8.12 12.73 2.43
CA ASP A 315 -9.01 12.11 1.48
C ASP A 315 -9.74 13.19 0.69
N GLY A 316 -9.20 13.50 -0.48
CA GLY A 316 -9.80 14.39 -1.47
C GLY A 316 -10.38 13.64 -2.68
N VAL A 317 -10.37 12.31 -2.67
CA VAL A 317 -10.87 11.50 -3.79
C VAL A 317 -12.39 11.50 -3.77
N VAL A 318 -12.99 12.17 -4.75
CA VAL A 318 -14.44 12.25 -4.92
C VAL A 318 -14.86 11.28 -6.04
N PRO A 319 -15.74 10.30 -5.76
CA PRO A 319 -16.23 9.38 -6.77
C PRO A 319 -16.83 10.13 -7.97
N GLY A 320 -16.40 9.78 -9.19
CA GLY A 320 -16.91 10.35 -10.43
C GLY A 320 -16.51 11.82 -10.69
N ALA A 321 -15.60 12.41 -9.92
CA ALA A 321 -15.11 13.76 -10.16
C ALA A 321 -14.07 13.85 -11.29
N CYS A 322 -13.38 12.75 -11.59
CA CYS A 322 -12.50 12.64 -12.75
C CYS A 322 -13.27 12.25 -14.00
N ASN A 323 -12.82 12.73 -15.16
CA ASN A 323 -13.21 12.16 -16.44
C ASN A 323 -12.24 11.02 -16.75
N PRO A 324 -12.64 9.75 -16.61
CA PRO A 324 -11.73 8.65 -16.90
C PRO A 324 -11.27 8.70 -18.36
N THR A 325 -10.02 8.34 -18.62
CA THR A 325 -9.57 8.07 -19.98
C THR A 325 -10.39 6.91 -20.52
N THR A 326 -11.18 7.18 -21.56
CA THR A 326 -11.93 6.12 -22.22
C THR A 326 -10.93 5.08 -22.72
N PRO A 327 -11.03 3.80 -22.31
CA PRO A 327 -10.15 2.77 -22.83
C PRO A 327 -10.24 2.77 -24.36
N PRO A 328 -9.13 2.58 -25.09
CA PRO A 328 -9.23 2.35 -26.52
C PRO A 328 -10.17 1.15 -26.73
N ALA A 329 -11.18 1.33 -27.59
CA ALA A 329 -12.18 0.31 -27.87
C ALA A 329 -11.49 -1.06 -28.13
N PRO A 330 -12.01 -2.17 -27.57
CA PRO A 330 -11.37 -3.46 -27.70
C PRO A 330 -11.12 -3.77 -29.18
N ALA A 331 -9.86 -4.15 -29.48
CA ALA A 331 -9.54 -4.62 -30.81
C ALA A 331 -10.43 -5.83 -31.13
N PRO A 332 -11.05 -5.89 -32.33
CA PRO A 332 -11.87 -7.03 -32.70
C PRO A 332 -11.06 -8.32 -32.57
N PRO A 333 -11.67 -9.43 -32.14
CA PRO A 333 -10.97 -10.68 -31.90
C PRO A 333 -10.15 -11.07 -33.13
N ALA A 334 -8.88 -11.43 -32.90
CA ALA A 334 -7.99 -11.87 -33.96
C ALA A 334 -8.67 -13.00 -34.75
N ALA A 335 -8.83 -12.80 -36.07
CA ALA A 335 -9.41 -13.81 -36.93
C ALA A 335 -8.63 -15.12 -36.79
N THR A 336 -9.32 -16.18 -36.40
CA THR A 336 -8.75 -17.52 -36.32
C THR A 336 -8.15 -17.87 -37.69
N PRO A 337 -6.84 -18.22 -37.79
CA PRO A 337 -6.30 -18.68 -39.05
C PRO A 337 -7.07 -19.93 -39.49
N PRO A 338 -7.43 -20.07 -40.77
CA PRO A 338 -8.13 -21.26 -41.25
C PRO A 338 -7.26 -22.48 -40.95
N VAL A 339 -7.86 -23.45 -40.25
CA VAL A 339 -7.27 -24.77 -40.02
C VAL A 339 -7.02 -25.40 -41.39
N ALA A 340 -5.74 -25.64 -41.72
CA ALA A 340 -5.40 -26.47 -42.87
C ALA A 340 -5.91 -27.89 -42.60
N ALA A 341 -6.86 -28.35 -43.42
CA ALA A 341 -7.36 -29.71 -43.39
C ALA A 341 -6.24 -30.70 -43.81
N PRO A 342 -6.28 -31.94 -43.28
CA PRO A 342 -5.20 -32.94 -43.42
C PRO A 342 -4.94 -33.40 -44.86
#